data_AF-A0AAJ7C4L9-F1
#
_entry.id   AF-A0AAJ7C4L9-F1
#
_cell.length_a   1.000
_cell.length_b   1.000
_cell.length_c   1.000
_cell.angle_alpha   90.00
_cell.angle_beta   90.00
_cell.angle_gamma   90.00
#
_symmetry.space_group_name_H-M   'P 1'
#
loop_
_entity.id
_entity.type
_entity.pdbx_description
1 polymer ?
#
loop_
_entity_poly.entity_id
_entity_poly.type
_entity_poly.pdbx_seq_one_letter_code
_entity_poly.pdbx_strand_id
1 'polypeptide(L)'
;MSEDERWSICLKSLKKVKESGKFFNSTEPLTILQEKAGNTGLDDETISLLIDIITLLKNGRQCTQIIKCLVPKYKMPDKEVERLIIWWFSALNDIKLMVSTLILQWLVGLWEAQLINQKTISIFYEVFFYTMLKREKLII
;
A
#
# COMPACT_ATOMS: atom_id res chain seq x y z
N MET A 1 8.45 7.68 -26.36
CA MET A 1 7.25 8.00 -25.56
C MET A 1 7.65 8.96 -24.48
N SER A 2 6.83 9.97 -24.23
CA SER A 2 7.05 10.89 -23.11
C SER A 2 6.82 10.20 -21.76
N GLU A 3 7.31 10.80 -20.67
CA GLU A 3 7.06 10.29 -19.33
C GLU A 3 5.55 10.26 -19.01
N ASP A 4 4.81 11.28 -19.43
CA ASP A 4 3.36 11.37 -19.24
C ASP A 4 2.59 10.29 -19.98
N GLU A 5 3.03 9.94 -21.21
CA GLU A 5 2.45 8.82 -21.96
C GLU A 5 2.69 7.49 -21.26
N ARG A 6 3.93 7.25 -20.79
CA ARG A 6 4.29 6.04 -20.02
C ARG A 6 3.44 5.95 -18.74
N TRP A 7 3.30 7.06 -18.02
CA TRP A 7 2.51 7.12 -16.79
C TRP A 7 1.01 6.87 -17.05
N SER A 8 0.44 7.46 -18.10
CA SER A 8 -0.94 7.22 -18.50
C SER A 8 -1.23 5.75 -18.79
N ILE A 9 -0.30 5.05 -19.46
CA ILE A 9 -0.42 3.61 -19.74
C ILE A 9 -0.32 2.78 -18.45
N CYS A 10 0.56 3.16 -17.52
CA CYS A 10 0.66 2.52 -16.21
C CYS A 10 -0.66 2.65 -15.44
N LEU A 11 -1.23 3.86 -15.36
CA LEU A 11 -2.52 4.10 -14.70
C LEU A 11 -3.67 3.31 -15.32
N LYS A 12 -3.72 3.20 -16.66
CA LYS A 12 -4.71 2.35 -17.35
C LYS A 12 -4.55 0.88 -16.97
N SER A 13 -3.31 0.40 -16.84
CA SER A 13 -3.01 -0.96 -16.42
C SER A 13 -3.44 -1.22 -14.97
N LEU A 14 -3.16 -0.29 -14.06
CA LEU A 14 -3.60 -0.36 -12.66
C LEU A 14 -5.13 -0.43 -12.53
N LYS A 15 -5.85 0.41 -13.29
CA LYS A 15 -7.32 0.36 -13.32
C LYS A 15 -7.85 -0.99 -13.80
N LYS A 16 -7.26 -1.58 -14.84
CA LYS A 16 -7.60 -2.93 -15.30
C LYS A 16 -7.34 -4.00 -14.24
N VAL A 17 -6.26 -3.88 -13.46
CA VAL A 17 -6.00 -4.79 -12.33
C VAL A 17 -7.11 -4.68 -11.28
N LYS A 18 -7.49 -3.45 -10.91
CA LYS A 18 -8.61 -3.20 -9.97
C LYS A 18 -9.93 -3.79 -10.48
N GLU A 19 -10.22 -3.67 -11.77
CA GLU A 19 -11.46 -4.19 -12.37
C GLU A 19 -11.47 -5.72 -12.49
N SER A 20 -10.33 -6.33 -12.86
CA SER A 20 -10.26 -7.75 -13.17
C SER A 20 -9.89 -8.64 -11.99
N GLY A 21 -9.31 -8.08 -10.92
CA GLY A 21 -8.73 -8.84 -9.82
C GLY A 21 -7.54 -9.72 -10.24
N LYS A 22 -6.93 -9.43 -11.39
CA LYS A 22 -5.78 -10.17 -11.93
C LYS A 22 -4.57 -9.28 -12.01
N PHE A 23 -3.42 -9.87 -11.68
CA PHE A 23 -2.11 -9.24 -11.75
C PHE A 23 -1.74 -8.82 -13.17
N PHE A 24 -0.74 -7.92 -13.28
CA PHE A 24 -0.20 -7.51 -14.56
C PHE A 24 0.37 -8.71 -15.33
N ASN A 25 0.06 -8.77 -16.62
CA ASN A 25 0.63 -9.79 -17.53
C ASN A 25 2.07 -9.47 -17.94
N SER A 26 2.50 -8.21 -17.80
CA SER A 26 3.85 -7.73 -18.07
C SER A 26 4.44 -7.00 -16.86
N THR A 27 5.76 -6.90 -16.80
CA THR A 27 6.48 -6.21 -15.72
C THR A 27 6.56 -4.70 -15.92
N GLU A 28 6.36 -4.21 -17.14
CA GLU A 28 6.52 -2.81 -17.51
C GLU A 28 5.68 -1.82 -16.67
N PRO A 29 4.37 -2.06 -16.41
CA PRO A 29 3.60 -1.18 -15.53
C PRO A 29 4.18 -1.06 -14.12
N LEU A 30 4.73 -2.15 -13.57
CA LEU A 30 5.36 -2.16 -12.26
C LEU A 30 6.67 -1.38 -12.25
N THR A 31 7.48 -1.51 -13.30
CA THR A 31 8.72 -0.73 -13.43
C THR A 31 8.41 0.77 -13.47
N ILE A 32 7.42 1.19 -14.28
CA ILE A 32 7.00 2.59 -14.37
C ILE A 32 6.47 3.09 -13.01
N LEU A 33 5.69 2.26 -12.30
CA LEU A 33 5.17 2.62 -10.97
C LEU A 33 6.31 2.80 -9.95
N GLN A 34 7.30 1.91 -9.96
CA GLN A 34 8.46 1.98 -9.07
C GLN A 34 9.32 3.21 -9.36
N GLU A 35 9.57 3.52 -10.64
CA GLU A 35 10.27 4.74 -11.07
C GLU A 35 9.53 5.99 -10.57
N LYS A 36 8.20 6.06 -10.75
CA LYS A 36 7.41 7.22 -10.33
C LYS A 36 7.40 7.42 -8.82
N ALA A 37 7.13 6.35 -8.08
CA ALA A 37 7.10 6.36 -6.62
C ALA A 37 8.46 6.77 -6.03
N GLY A 38 9.57 6.25 -6.60
CA GLY A 38 10.92 6.56 -6.13
C GLY A 38 11.39 7.98 -6.43
N ASN A 39 10.95 8.57 -7.55
CA ASN A 39 11.43 9.90 -7.97
C ASN A 39 10.59 11.04 -7.39
N THR A 40 9.27 10.91 -7.38
CA THR A 40 8.36 12.02 -7.06
C THR A 40 7.33 11.72 -5.99
N GLY A 41 7.27 10.47 -5.53
CA GLY A 41 6.10 9.97 -4.82
C GLY A 41 4.85 9.93 -5.72
N LEU A 42 3.74 9.53 -5.12
CA LEU A 42 2.44 9.34 -5.75
C LEU A 42 1.39 10.28 -5.15
N ASP A 43 0.46 10.74 -5.97
CA ASP A 43 -0.71 11.49 -5.51
C ASP A 43 -1.72 10.60 -4.76
N ASP A 44 -2.64 11.27 -4.06
CA ASP A 44 -3.63 10.62 -3.19
C ASP A 44 -4.54 9.69 -3.98
N GLU A 45 -4.94 10.07 -5.20
CA GLU A 45 -5.79 9.26 -6.07
C GLU A 45 -5.08 7.98 -6.50
N THR A 46 -3.80 8.06 -6.84
CA THR A 46 -3.01 6.90 -7.21
C THR A 46 -2.80 5.99 -6.00
N ILE A 47 -2.49 6.53 -4.83
CA ILE A 47 -2.35 5.71 -3.62
C ILE A 47 -3.66 5.02 -3.24
N SER A 48 -4.79 5.73 -3.30
CA SER A 48 -6.11 5.14 -3.04
C SER A 48 -6.40 3.98 -4.01
N LEU A 49 -6.05 4.14 -5.30
CA LEU A 49 -6.11 3.06 -6.29
C LEU A 49 -5.19 1.88 -5.93
N LEU A 50 -3.97 2.12 -5.44
CA LEU A 50 -3.07 1.05 -5.02
C LEU A 50 -3.61 0.31 -3.79
N ILE A 51 -4.19 1.03 -2.82
CA ILE A 51 -4.85 0.43 -1.65
C ILE A 51 -6.00 -0.47 -2.10
N ASP A 52 -6.84 -0.03 -3.04
CA ASP A 52 -7.90 -0.88 -3.61
C ASP A 52 -7.34 -2.16 -4.22
N ILE A 53 -6.24 -2.07 -4.96
CA ILE A 53 -5.59 -3.23 -5.58
C ILE A 53 -5.00 -4.17 -4.52
N ILE A 54 -4.35 -3.64 -3.49
CA ILE A 54 -3.79 -4.41 -2.38
C ILE A 54 -4.89 -5.17 -1.65
N THR A 55 -6.00 -4.49 -1.34
CA THR A 55 -7.13 -5.09 -0.62
C THR A 55 -7.85 -6.16 -1.44
N LEU A 56 -7.90 -5.99 -2.76
CA LEU A 56 -8.48 -6.94 -3.71
C LEU A 56 -7.60 -8.19 -3.89
N LEU A 57 -6.32 -8.00 -4.15
CA LEU A 57 -5.40 -9.10 -4.50
C LEU A 57 -4.89 -9.84 -3.26
N LYS A 58 -4.80 -9.14 -2.12
CA LYS A 58 -4.37 -9.61 -0.78
C LYS A 58 -2.95 -10.13 -0.69
N ASN A 59 -2.47 -10.88 -1.69
CA ASN A 59 -1.26 -11.68 -1.66
C ASN A 59 -0.60 -11.74 -3.03
N GLY A 60 0.67 -12.11 -3.07
CA GLY A 60 1.41 -12.34 -4.32
C GLY A 60 2.59 -11.39 -4.50
N ARG A 61 3.52 -11.78 -5.37
CA ARG A 61 4.76 -11.02 -5.60
C ARG A 61 4.50 -9.60 -6.09
N GLN A 62 3.55 -9.43 -7.00
CA GLN A 62 3.22 -8.11 -7.50
C GLN A 62 2.49 -7.26 -6.44
N CYS A 63 1.69 -7.87 -5.55
CA CYS A 63 1.08 -7.16 -4.42
C CYS A 63 2.17 -6.60 -3.48
N THR A 64 3.19 -7.39 -3.14
CA THR A 64 4.31 -6.88 -2.31
C THR A 64 5.11 -5.79 -3.03
N GLN A 65 5.24 -5.85 -4.36
CA GLN A 65 5.86 -4.77 -5.14
C GLN A 65 5.00 -3.49 -5.14
N ILE A 66 3.67 -3.61 -5.22
CA ILE A 66 2.74 -2.48 -5.16
C ILE A 66 2.79 -1.81 -3.78
N ILE A 67 2.80 -2.58 -2.69
CA ILE A 67 2.90 -2.02 -1.32
C ILE A 67 4.18 -1.19 -1.17
N LYS A 68 5.30 -1.66 -1.69
CA LYS A 68 6.57 -0.92 -1.68
C LYS A 68 6.52 0.39 -2.48
N CYS A 69 5.55 0.54 -3.38
CA CYS A 69 5.36 1.77 -4.16
C CYS A 69 4.44 2.78 -3.46
N LEU A 70 3.88 2.48 -2.28
CA LEU A 70 3.08 3.43 -1.50
C LEU A 70 3.95 4.55 -0.92
N VAL A 71 4.50 5.41 -1.78
CA VAL A 71 5.32 6.55 -1.37
C VAL A 71 4.48 7.80 -1.62
N PRO A 72 3.86 8.40 -0.60
CA PRO A 72 3.00 9.55 -0.82
C PRO A 72 3.82 10.79 -1.14
N LYS A 73 3.32 11.58 -2.09
CA LYS A 73 3.88 12.89 -2.45
C LYS A 73 3.56 13.95 -1.39
N TYR A 74 2.44 13.81 -0.72
CA TYR A 74 1.93 14.74 0.29
C TYR A 74 1.57 14.02 1.58
N LYS A 75 1.08 14.77 2.58
CA LYS A 75 0.53 14.17 3.78
C LYS A 75 -0.72 13.37 3.42
N MET A 76 -0.79 12.12 3.87
CA MET A 76 -1.88 11.20 3.59
C MET A 76 -3.20 11.65 4.23
N PRO A 77 -4.34 11.47 3.54
CA PRO A 77 -5.65 11.60 4.16
C PRO A 77 -5.86 10.54 5.24
N ASP A 78 -6.21 10.97 6.46
CA ASP A 78 -6.40 10.08 7.62
C ASP A 78 -7.33 8.88 7.29
N LYS A 79 -8.45 9.15 6.60
CA LYS A 79 -9.43 8.13 6.20
C LYS A 79 -8.87 7.02 5.32
N GLU A 80 -7.93 7.32 4.42
CA GLU A 80 -7.34 6.30 3.55
C GLU A 80 -6.42 5.36 4.33
N VAL A 81 -5.70 5.90 5.30
CA VAL A 81 -4.83 5.09 6.15
C VAL A 81 -5.64 4.27 7.15
N GLU A 82 -6.68 4.84 7.75
CA GLU A 82 -7.64 4.11 8.59
C GLU A 82 -8.24 2.93 7.83
N ARG A 83 -8.67 3.16 6.58
CA ARG A 83 -9.24 2.13 5.71
C ARG A 83 -8.27 0.97 5.49
N LEU A 84 -6.99 1.25 5.22
CA LEU A 84 -5.98 0.21 5.06
C LEU A 84 -5.72 -0.53 6.39
N ILE A 85 -5.63 0.17 7.52
CA ILE A 85 -5.41 -0.44 8.84
C ILE A 85 -6.57 -1.40 9.20
N ILE A 86 -7.81 -0.94 9.03
CA ILE A 86 -9.01 -1.74 9.30
C ILE A 86 -9.02 -2.99 8.43
N TRP A 87 -8.80 -2.84 7.12
CA TRP A 87 -8.71 -3.97 6.22
C TRP A 87 -7.58 -4.92 6.63
N TRP A 88 -6.40 -4.38 6.95
CA TRP A 88 -5.23 -5.16 7.33
C TRP A 88 -5.52 -6.04 8.54
N PHE A 89 -6.08 -5.48 9.62
CA PHE A 89 -6.51 -6.24 10.79
C PHE A 89 -7.55 -7.30 10.45
N SER A 90 -8.55 -6.97 9.61
CA SER A 90 -9.58 -7.93 9.19
C SER A 90 -9.02 -9.09 8.38
N ALA A 91 -7.94 -8.87 7.63
CA ALA A 91 -7.35 -9.83 6.70
C ALA A 91 -6.11 -10.55 7.26
N LEU A 92 -5.70 -10.28 8.50
CA LEU A 92 -4.46 -10.81 9.10
C LEU A 92 -4.32 -12.34 9.03
N ASN A 93 -5.43 -13.07 9.09
CA ASN A 93 -5.44 -14.54 8.99
C ASN A 93 -5.29 -15.04 7.54
N ASP A 94 -5.59 -14.19 6.56
CA ASP A 94 -5.67 -14.57 5.14
C ASP A 94 -4.50 -14.03 4.31
N ILE A 95 -3.76 -13.04 4.81
CA ILE A 95 -2.59 -12.45 4.14
C ILE A 95 -1.28 -13.13 4.56
N LYS A 96 -0.34 -13.20 3.62
CA LYS A 96 1.02 -13.67 3.87
C LYS A 96 1.75 -12.72 4.81
N LEU A 97 2.61 -13.29 5.65
CA LEU A 97 3.41 -12.53 6.61
C LEU A 97 4.16 -11.35 5.97
N MET A 98 4.75 -11.55 4.79
CA MET A 98 5.47 -10.50 4.06
C MET A 98 4.57 -9.30 3.70
N VAL A 99 3.33 -9.54 3.26
CA VAL A 99 2.37 -8.46 2.96
C VAL A 99 2.05 -7.69 4.23
N SER A 100 1.77 -8.42 5.32
CA SER A 100 1.46 -7.83 6.62
C SER A 100 2.62 -6.99 7.16
N THR A 101 3.85 -7.48 7.02
CA THR A 101 5.07 -6.80 7.48
C THR A 101 5.30 -5.53 6.67
N LEU A 102 5.14 -5.57 5.34
CA LEU A 102 5.31 -4.39 4.49
C LEU A 102 4.27 -3.30 4.79
N ILE A 103 3.02 -3.66 5.07
CA ILE A 103 1.99 -2.70 5.48
C ILE A 103 2.35 -2.06 6.81
N LEU A 104 2.77 -2.86 7.80
CA LEU A 104 3.21 -2.33 9.09
C LEU A 104 4.40 -1.37 8.94
N GLN A 105 5.41 -1.76 8.15
CA GLN A 105 6.57 -0.90 7.87
C GLN A 105 6.16 0.40 7.18
N TRP A 106 5.20 0.34 6.25
CA TRP A 106 4.66 1.54 5.61
C TRP A 106 3.98 2.47 6.63
N LEU A 107 3.17 1.94 7.54
CA LEU A 107 2.52 2.72 8.60
C LEU A 107 3.52 3.39 9.53
N VAL A 108 4.58 2.67 9.93
CA VAL A 108 5.69 3.25 10.71
C VAL A 108 6.39 4.35 9.90
N GLY A 109 6.64 4.14 8.61
CA GLY A 109 7.24 5.15 7.74
C GLY A 109 6.40 6.44 7.65
N LEU A 110 5.07 6.31 7.52
CA LEU A 110 4.17 7.47 7.54
C LEU A 110 4.23 8.23 8.87
N TRP A 111 4.29 7.49 9.99
CA TRP A 111 4.39 8.08 11.33
C TRP A 111 5.69 8.86 11.51
N GLU A 112 6.83 8.21 11.25
CA GLU A 112 8.18 8.77 11.44
C GLU A 112 8.40 10.00 10.55
N ALA A 113 7.92 9.95 9.30
CA ALA A 113 8.03 11.06 8.36
C ALA A 113 6.97 12.16 8.59
N GLN A 114 6.09 12.02 9.60
CA GLN A 114 4.98 12.94 9.87
C GLN A 114 4.01 13.14 8.68
N LEU A 115 3.92 12.11 7.82
CA LEU A 115 3.06 12.08 6.64
C LEU A 115 1.63 11.64 6.96
N ILE A 116 1.28 11.53 8.24
CA ILE A 116 -0.07 11.27 8.74
C ILE A 116 -0.31 12.03 10.04
N ASN A 117 -1.57 12.28 10.39
CA ASN A 117 -1.92 12.68 11.75
C ASN A 117 -1.60 11.55 12.73
N GLN A 118 -0.77 11.84 13.75
CA GLN A 118 -0.42 10.87 14.78
C GLN A 118 -1.67 10.28 15.46
N LYS A 119 -2.70 11.08 15.68
CA LYS A 119 -3.93 10.58 16.29
C LYS A 119 -4.56 9.41 15.51
N THR A 120 -4.42 9.40 14.19
CA THR A 120 -4.97 8.37 13.30
C THR A 120 -4.38 6.99 13.53
N ILE A 121 -3.08 6.88 13.84
CA ILE A 121 -2.48 5.59 14.19
C ILE A 121 -2.74 5.27 15.66
N SER A 122 -2.71 6.29 16.54
CA SER A 122 -2.90 6.10 17.99
C SER A 122 -4.27 5.52 18.37
N ILE A 123 -5.34 5.81 17.62
CA ILE A 123 -6.66 5.20 17.89
C ILE A 123 -6.66 3.66 17.75
N PHE A 124 -5.70 3.08 17.03
CA PHE A 124 -5.55 1.64 16.87
C PHE A 124 -4.53 1.04 17.84
N TYR A 125 -3.97 1.80 18.79
CA TYR A 125 -2.87 1.36 19.65
C TYR A 125 -3.15 0.03 20.37
N GLU A 126 -4.31 -0.11 21.01
CA GLU A 126 -4.68 -1.35 21.71
C GLU A 126 -4.79 -2.55 20.75
N VAL A 127 -5.33 -2.31 19.55
CA VAL A 127 -5.47 -3.34 18.51
C VAL A 127 -4.11 -3.78 17.98
N PHE A 128 -3.20 -2.82 17.75
CA PHE A 128 -1.80 -3.13 17.42
C PHE A 128 -1.15 -3.94 18.54
N PHE A 129 -1.21 -3.47 19.78
CA PHE A 129 -0.60 -4.13 20.93
C PHE A 129 -1.07 -5.59 21.07
N TYR A 130 -2.39 -5.80 21.07
CA TYR A 130 -2.96 -7.15 21.17
C TYR A 130 -2.59 -8.04 19.98
N THR A 131 -2.57 -7.49 18.77
CA THR A 131 -2.15 -8.22 17.57
C THR A 131 -0.69 -8.65 17.64
N MET A 132 0.19 -7.74 18.06
CA MET A 132 1.61 -7.97 18.20
C MET A 132 1.92 -9.07 19.22
N LEU A 133 1.20 -9.10 20.35
CA LEU A 133 1.31 -10.19 21.34
C LEU A 133 1.01 -11.57 20.75
N LYS A 134 0.08 -11.66 19.79
CA LYS A 134 -0.33 -12.94 19.20
C LYS A 134 0.47 -13.33 17.96
N ARG A 135 1.24 -12.40 17.40
CA ARG A 135 1.89 -12.53 16.10
C ARG A 135 3.31 -12.00 16.13
N GLU A 136 4.13 -12.60 17.00
CA GLU A 136 5.54 -12.23 17.21
C GLU A 136 6.34 -12.10 15.91
N LYS A 137 6.03 -12.92 14.89
CA LYS A 137 6.68 -12.88 13.57
C LYS A 137 6.48 -11.57 12.78
N LEU A 138 5.59 -10.69 13.21
CA LEU A 138 5.42 -9.34 12.61
C LEU A 138 6.48 -8.36 13.09
N ILE A 139 7.21 -8.69 14.15
CA ILE A 139 8.16 -7.82 14.86
C ILE A 139 9.62 -8.27 14.63
N ILE A 140 9.83 -9.47 14.07
CA ILE A 140 11.13 -10.12 13.88
C ILE A 140 11.59 -10.02 12.43
#